data_AF-A0A0C3BBA4-F1
#
_entry.id   AF-A0A0C3BBA4-F1
#
_cell.length_a   1.000
_cell.length_b   1.000
_cell.length_c   1.000
_cell.angle_alpha   90.00
_cell.angle_beta   90.00
_cell.angle_gamma   90.00
#
_symmetry.space_group_name_H-M   'P 1'
#
loop_
_entity.id
_entity.type
_entity.pdbx_description
1 polymer ?
#
loop_
_entity_poly.entity_id
_entity_poly.type
_entity_poly.pdbx_seq_one_letter_code
_entity_poly.pdbx_strand_id
1 'polypeptide(L)'
;MAEQVAATKISEKAEEGGVLAKLMIFSLALGIAPITAYFGTQKYLTPDNSIYPAVAAVVVANIILFGYVIVAFREDAQAQKMAQTRKTQ
;
A
#
# COMPACT_ATOMS: atom_id res chain seq x y z
N MET A 1 -19.23 -28.67 12.65
CA MET A 1 -19.79 -27.48 11.97
C MET A 1 -19.45 -26.17 12.69
N ALA A 2 -19.75 -26.00 13.99
CA ALA A 2 -19.41 -24.77 14.73
C ALA A 2 -17.89 -24.43 14.75
N GLU A 3 -17.04 -25.45 14.89
CA GLU A 3 -15.58 -25.29 14.94
C GLU A 3 -14.97 -24.82 13.60
N GLN A 4 -15.52 -25.31 12.48
CA GLN A 4 -15.12 -24.90 11.13
C GLN A 4 -15.59 -23.49 10.78
N VAL A 5 -16.76 -23.07 11.29
CA VAL A 5 -17.26 -21.70 11.13
C VAL A 5 -16.40 -20.70 11.94
N ALA A 6 -15.97 -21.07 13.15
CA ALA A 6 -15.07 -20.26 13.95
C ALA A 6 -13.69 -20.09 13.29
N ALA A 7 -13.11 -21.18 12.75
CA ALA A 7 -11.84 -21.13 12.03
C ALA A 7 -11.89 -20.23 10.77
N THR A 8 -12.97 -20.30 9.99
CA THR A 8 -13.16 -19.46 8.79
C THR A 8 -13.25 -17.97 9.15
N LYS A 9 -14.01 -17.62 10.20
CA LYS A 9 -14.13 -16.22 10.67
C LYS A 9 -12.81 -15.63 11.15
N ILE A 10 -11.97 -16.45 11.78
CA ILE A 10 -10.64 -16.03 12.25
C ILE A 10 -9.71 -15.81 11.06
N SER A 11 -9.78 -16.66 10.03
CA SER A 11 -9.00 -16.52 8.80
C SER A 11 -9.42 -15.27 8.00
N GLU A 12 -10.71 -15.03 7.80
CA GLU A 12 -11.22 -13.82 7.12
C GLU A 12 -10.78 -12.54 7.84
N LYS A 13 -10.86 -12.51 9.18
CA LYS A 13 -10.43 -11.35 9.98
C LYS A 13 -8.91 -11.12 9.91
N ALA A 14 -8.13 -12.18 9.80
CA ALA A 14 -6.68 -12.08 9.59
C ALA A 14 -6.34 -11.56 8.17
N GLU A 15 -7.11 -11.98 7.15
CA GLU A 15 -6.98 -11.48 5.78
C GLU A 15 -7.37 -9.99 5.67
N GLU A 16 -8.48 -9.57 6.28
CA GLU A 16 -8.89 -8.15 6.35
C GLU A 16 -7.87 -7.28 7.11
N GLY A 17 -7.31 -7.80 8.20
CA GLY A 17 -6.28 -7.10 8.97
C GLY A 17 -5.02 -6.81 8.15
N GLY A 18 -4.63 -7.73 7.26
CA GLY A 18 -3.47 -7.57 6.39
C GLY A 18 -3.64 -6.45 5.36
N VAL A 19 -4.82 -6.35 4.74
CA VAL A 19 -5.15 -5.30 3.76
C VAL A 19 -5.21 -3.94 4.44
N LEU A 20 -5.91 -3.85 5.58
CA LEU A 20 -6.04 -2.60 6.32
C LEU A 20 -4.67 -2.06 6.76
N ALA A 21 -3.78 -2.93 7.24
CA ALA A 21 -2.42 -2.55 7.62
C ALA A 21 -1.62 -1.98 6.43
N LYS A 22 -1.71 -2.60 5.25
CA LYS A 22 -1.05 -2.10 4.03
C LYS A 22 -1.63 -0.77 3.57
N LEU A 23 -2.95 -0.59 3.62
CA LEU A 23 -3.59 0.70 3.31
C LEU A 23 -3.10 1.81 4.23
N MET A 24 -2.99 1.53 5.53
CA MET A 24 -2.42 2.49 6.49
C MET A 24 -0.96 2.83 6.15
N ILE A 25 -0.13 1.83 5.87
CA ILE A 25 1.29 2.03 5.51
C ILE A 25 1.40 2.86 4.23
N PHE A 26 0.65 2.53 3.18
CA PHE A 26 0.69 3.28 1.92
C PHE A 26 0.14 4.70 2.07
N SER A 27 -0.90 4.90 2.87
CA SER A 27 -1.44 6.23 3.18
C SER A 27 -0.40 7.10 3.90
N LEU A 28 0.24 6.55 4.94
CA LEU A 28 1.33 7.23 5.65
C LEU A 28 2.53 7.48 4.74
N ALA A 29 2.91 6.51 3.91
CA ALA A 29 4.00 6.66 2.96
C ALA A 29 3.73 7.78 1.94
N LEU A 30 2.51 7.87 1.42
CA LEU A 30 2.11 8.90 0.47
C LEU A 30 2.15 10.32 1.08
N GLY A 31 1.96 10.45 2.39
CA GLY A 31 2.19 11.71 3.09
C GLY A 31 3.67 11.97 3.34
N ILE A 32 4.34 11.07 4.06
CA ILE A 32 5.66 11.32 4.63
C ILE A 32 6.76 11.32 3.56
N ALA A 33 6.71 10.39 2.60
CA ALA A 33 7.82 10.22 1.66
C ALA A 33 7.93 11.36 0.63
N PRO A 34 6.85 11.88 0.01
CA PRO A 34 6.93 13.05 -0.86
C PRO A 34 7.36 14.31 -0.11
N ILE A 35 6.90 14.49 1.13
CA ILE A 35 7.34 15.61 1.99
C ILE A 35 8.84 15.50 2.26
N THR A 36 9.32 14.30 2.60
CA THR A 36 10.74 14.05 2.84
C THR A 36 11.56 14.27 1.57
N ALA A 37 11.06 13.84 0.41
CA ALA A 37 11.69 14.07 -0.88
C ALA A 37 11.77 15.56 -1.23
N TYR A 38 10.72 16.34 -0.93
CA TYR A 38 10.71 17.79 -1.10
C TYR A 38 11.81 18.44 -0.26
N PHE A 39 11.76 18.29 1.06
CA PHE A 39 12.71 18.95 1.96
C PHE A 39 14.14 18.42 1.81
N GLY A 40 14.31 17.13 1.48
CA GLY A 40 15.61 16.56 1.13
C GLY A 40 16.20 17.20 -0.11
N THR A 41 15.43 17.28 -1.20
CA THR A 41 15.89 17.90 -2.45
C THR A 41 16.17 19.39 -2.27
N GLN A 42 15.33 20.10 -1.52
CA GLN A 42 15.52 21.52 -1.23
C GLN A 42 16.83 21.78 -0.47
N LYS A 43 17.15 20.92 0.51
CA LYS A 43 18.34 21.09 1.36
C LYS A 43 19.65 20.73 0.66
N TYR A 44 19.65 19.74 -0.24
CA TYR A 44 20.88 19.20 -0.83
C TYR A 44 21.14 19.64 -2.27
N LEU A 45 20.10 19.92 -3.08
CA LEU A 45 20.27 20.16 -4.52
C LEU A 45 20.09 21.63 -4.90
N THR A 46 19.06 22.32 -4.39
CA THR A 46 18.73 23.68 -4.83
C THR A 46 18.05 24.51 -3.72
N PRO A 47 18.81 25.20 -2.87
CA PRO A 47 18.24 26.03 -1.80
C PRO A 47 17.44 27.24 -2.33
N ASP A 48 17.80 27.77 -3.51
CA ASP A 48 17.19 28.98 -4.09
C ASP A 48 15.96 28.71 -4.99
N ASN A 49 15.66 27.45 -5.32
CA ASN A 49 14.57 27.14 -6.26
C ASN A 49 13.67 25.99 -5.78
N SER A 50 12.40 26.31 -5.54
CA SER A 50 11.37 25.38 -5.07
C SER A 50 10.78 24.47 -6.16
N ILE A 51 11.06 24.72 -7.45
CA ILE A 51 10.52 23.90 -8.55
C ILE A 51 11.15 22.50 -8.57
N TYR A 52 12.46 22.38 -8.38
CA TYR A 52 13.12 21.07 -8.37
C TYR A 52 12.65 20.17 -7.21
N PRO A 53 12.56 20.66 -5.96
CA PRO A 53 11.94 19.93 -4.85
C PRO A 53 10.49 19.51 -5.11
N ALA A 54 9.69 20.40 -5.71
CA ALA A 54 8.31 20.10 -6.05
C ALA A 54 8.21 18.97 -7.08
N VAL A 55 9.01 19.02 -8.15
CA VAL A 55 9.05 17.95 -9.16
C VAL A 55 9.49 16.63 -8.53
N ALA A 56 10.52 16.64 -7.68
CA ALA A 56 10.98 15.44 -6.98
C ALA A 56 9.88 14.83 -6.10
N ALA A 57 9.14 15.65 -5.35
CA ALA A 57 8.03 15.18 -4.52
C ALA A 57 6.91 14.55 -5.36
N VAL A 58 6.55 15.17 -6.48
CA VAL A 58 5.54 14.63 -7.42
C VAL A 58 5.99 13.29 -8.00
N VAL A 59 7.26 13.17 -8.41
CA VAL A 59 7.81 11.90 -8.91
C VAL A 59 7.73 10.81 -7.84
N VAL A 60 8.12 11.10 -6.60
CA VAL A 60 8.06 10.14 -5.48
C VAL A 60 6.62 9.73 -5.17
N ALA A 61 5.66 10.65 -5.17
CA ALA A 61 4.25 10.34 -4.96
C ALA A 61 3.71 9.36 -6.02
N ASN A 62 4.06 9.57 -7.29
CA ASN A 62 3.64 8.68 -8.38
C ASN A 62 4.26 7.29 -8.28
N ILE A 63 5.52 7.19 -7.83
CA ILE A 63 6.17 5.88 -7.58
C ILE A 63 5.44 5.10 -6.50
N ILE A 64 5.07 5.76 -5.40
CA ILE A 64 4.33 5.12 -4.30
C ILE A 64 2.94 4.68 -4.75
N LEU A 65 2.23 5.54 -5.48
CA LEU A 65 0.92 5.22 -6.03
C LEU A 65 0.99 4.00 -6.97
N PHE A 66 1.97 3.97 -7.86
CA PHE A 66 2.17 2.84 -8.76
C PHE A 66 2.49 1.55 -8.00
N GLY A 67 3.34 1.63 -6.98
CA GLY A 67 3.64 0.51 -6.09
C GLY A 67 2.40 -0.02 -5.35
N TYR A 68 1.57 0.88 -4.82
CA TYR A 68 0.30 0.52 -4.18
C TYR A 68 -0.62 -0.25 -5.15
N VAL A 69 -0.77 0.24 -6.37
CA VAL A 69 -1.61 -0.40 -7.39
C VAL A 69 -1.12 -1.83 -7.69
N ILE A 70 0.20 -2.03 -7.86
CA ILE A 70 0.76 -3.37 -8.08
C ILE A 70 0.45 -4.30 -6.91
N VAL A 71 0.66 -3.85 -5.67
CA VAL A 71 0.39 -4.66 -4.48
C VAL A 71 -1.10 -5.00 -4.38
N ALA A 72 -1.97 -4.03 -4.60
CA ALA A 72 -3.42 -4.22 -4.59
C ALA A 72 -3.86 -5.29 -5.62
N PHE A 73 -3.35 -5.24 -6.85
CA PHE A 73 -3.65 -6.27 -7.86
C PHE A 73 -3.16 -7.67 -7.46
N ARG A 74 -2.00 -7.77 -6.80
CA ARG A 74 -1.47 -9.06 -6.32
C ARG A 74 -2.26 -9.62 -5.15
N GLU A 75 -2.81 -8.77 -4.30
CA GLU A 75 -3.70 -9.18 -3.20
C GLU A 75 -5.06 -9.62 -3.74
N ASP A 76 -5.64 -8.89 -4.70
CA ASP A 76 -6.91 -9.26 -5.35
C ASP A 76 -6.80 -10.63 -6.02
N ALA A 77 -5.72 -10.87 -6.79
CA ALA A 77 -5.49 -12.15 -7.44
C ALA A 77 -5.32 -13.32 -6.45
N GLN A 78 -4.74 -13.08 -5.27
CA GLN A 78 -4.61 -14.11 -4.23
C GLN A 78 -5.95 -14.40 -3.55
N ALA A 79 -6.73 -13.37 -3.24
CA ALA A 79 -8.08 -13.50 -2.69
C ALA A 79 -8.98 -14.33 -3.62
N GLN A 80 -8.92 -14.09 -4.93
CA GLN A 80 -9.69 -14.86 -5.91
C GLN A 80 -9.28 -16.34 -5.97
N LYS A 81 -7.98 -16.65 -5.89
CA LYS A 81 -7.50 -18.04 -5.86
C LYS A 81 -7.99 -18.77 -4.62
N MET A 82 -7.92 -18.16 -3.44
CA MET A 82 -8.42 -18.76 -2.21
C MET A 82 -9.93 -18.99 -2.26
N ALA A 83 -10.69 -18.06 -2.83
CA ALA A 83 -12.14 -18.21 -3.02
C ALA A 83 -12.51 -19.37 -3.97
N GLN A 84 -11.69 -19.67 -4.98
CA GLN A 84 -11.91 -20.80 -5.88
C GLN A 84 -11.59 -22.14 -5.20
N THR A 85 -10.49 -22.24 -4.45
CA THR A 85 -10.12 -23.48 -3.73
C THR A 85 -11.18 -23.89 -2.69
N ARG A 86 -11.86 -22.93 -2.04
CA ARG A 86 -12.97 -23.20 -1.11
C ARG A 86 -14.25 -23.69 -1.78
N LYS A 87 -14.43 -23.50 -3.10
CA LYS A 87 -15.63 -23.97 -3.83
C LYS A 87 -15.46 -25.36 -4.45
N THR A 88 -14.23 -25.85 -4.58
CA THR A 88 -13.90 -27.16 -5.14
C THR A 88 -13.68 -28.23 -4.07
N GLN A 89 -13.56 -27.84 -2.81
CA GLN A 89 -13.51 -28.74 -1.65
C GLN A 89 -14.84 -28.74 -0.90
#